data_AF-A0A316AUU9-F1
#
_entry.id   AF-A0A316AUU9-F1
#
_cell.length_a   1.000
_cell.length_b   1.000
_cell.length_c   1.000
_cell.angle_alpha   90.00
_cell.angle_beta   90.00
_cell.angle_gamma   90.00
#
_symmetry.space_group_name_H-M   'P 1'
#
loop_
_entity.id
_entity.type
_entity.pdbx_description
1 polymer ?
#
loop_
_entity_poly.entity_id
_entity_poly.type
_entity_poly.pdbx_seq_one_letter_code
_entity_poly.pdbx_strand_id
1 'polypeptide(L)'
;MNSLEIQKMEQANHAEIHLLRAGGFMHAYNRSAFHFSRHFFEYEVHCKYVKKINAEMLYLGFPNSSLPQIQTMAQQKKMNFTKVDDNHFVITGFLVYSDYDLWKREKFKAHAEKSAVEDSVPSEQKNSGLEPPALPNQKPSHSCDIKPAQMMFATKEFYECTRYIVGRTSEISRSLRVSIVERIRNACLDLYHHLDLCQHGLETFDKEFSKKQFIQISEILRLLMDLKQISKEQWFYISDKLLTVKKTLRLQSGDSRVAGDAAQESSSPLAPG
;
A
#
# COMPACT_ATOMS: atom_id res chain seq x y z
N MET A 1 -28.97 -5.56 4.04
CA MET A 1 -29.37 -4.41 4.88
C MET A 1 -28.99 -3.12 4.15
N ASN A 2 -29.89 -2.14 4.06
CA ASN A 2 -29.62 -0.87 3.38
C ASN A 2 -28.95 0.16 4.33
N SER A 3 -28.39 1.25 3.78
CA SER A 3 -27.64 2.24 4.58
C SER A 3 -28.47 2.95 5.67
N LEU A 4 -29.80 3.04 5.51
CA LEU A 4 -30.68 3.66 6.50
C LEU A 4 -30.92 2.72 7.70
N GLU A 5 -31.13 1.43 7.43
CA GLU A 5 -31.24 0.40 8.46
C GLU A 5 -29.96 0.29 9.28
N ILE A 6 -28.81 0.27 8.61
CA ILE A 6 -27.48 0.24 9.26
C ILE A 6 -27.31 1.46 10.18
N GLN A 7 -27.68 2.66 9.72
CA GLN A 7 -27.56 3.86 10.54
C GLN A 7 -28.46 3.79 11.78
N LYS A 8 -29.71 3.36 11.64
CA LYS A 8 -30.63 3.20 12.77
C LYS A 8 -30.11 2.20 13.81
N MET A 9 -29.61 1.06 13.34
CA MET A 9 -28.99 0.05 14.19
C MET A 9 -27.78 0.62 14.94
N GLU A 10 -26.87 1.29 14.24
CA GLU A 10 -25.66 1.87 14.84
C GLU A 10 -25.94 3.05 15.79
N GLN A 11 -27.06 3.75 15.65
CA GLN A 11 -27.49 4.79 16.59
C GLN A 11 -27.99 4.21 17.92
N ALA A 12 -28.63 3.03 17.87
CA ALA A 12 -29.11 2.30 19.05
C ALA A 12 -28.02 1.39 19.68
N ASN A 13 -26.95 1.12 18.93
CA ASN A 13 -25.86 0.28 19.39
C ASN A 13 -25.00 1.01 20.43
N HIS A 14 -24.83 0.41 21.60
CA HIS A 14 -23.97 0.95 22.66
C HIS A 14 -22.86 0.00 23.10
N ALA A 15 -22.99 -1.31 22.85
CA ALA A 15 -22.13 -2.33 23.44
C ALA A 15 -21.98 -3.59 22.57
N GLU A 16 -22.28 -3.49 21.29
CA GLU A 16 -22.24 -4.62 20.36
C GLU A 16 -21.38 -4.29 19.15
N ILE A 17 -20.80 -5.32 18.53
CA ILE A 17 -20.17 -5.20 17.22
C ILE A 17 -21.01 -5.98 16.25
N HIS A 18 -21.67 -5.28 15.34
CA HIS A 18 -22.39 -5.88 14.23
C HIS A 18 -21.48 -6.00 13.01
N LEU A 19 -21.31 -7.22 12.53
CA LEU A 19 -20.58 -7.57 11.32
C LEU A 19 -21.59 -7.92 10.23
N LEU A 20 -21.65 -7.11 9.18
CA LEU A 20 -22.60 -7.25 8.08
C LEU A 20 -21.88 -7.65 6.79
N ARG A 21 -22.40 -8.65 6.11
CA ARG A 21 -21.82 -9.11 4.84
C ARG A 21 -22.12 -8.12 3.71
N ALA A 22 -21.07 -7.79 2.97
CA ALA A 22 -21.13 -7.00 1.75
C ALA A 22 -20.28 -7.70 0.67
N GLY A 23 -20.92 -8.59 -0.09
CA GLY A 23 -20.23 -9.40 -1.09
C GLY A 23 -19.27 -10.41 -0.47
N GLY A 24 -17.98 -10.31 -0.82
CA GLY A 24 -16.89 -11.16 -0.31
C GLY A 24 -16.28 -10.70 1.02
N PHE A 25 -16.80 -9.62 1.60
CA PHE A 25 -16.28 -8.98 2.80
C PHE A 25 -17.33 -8.89 3.90
N MET A 26 -16.86 -8.84 5.14
CA MET A 26 -17.64 -8.46 6.32
C MET A 26 -17.27 -7.03 6.70
N HIS A 27 -18.28 -6.22 6.98
CA HIS A 27 -18.12 -4.83 7.37
C HIS A 27 -18.66 -4.58 8.77
N ALA A 28 -17.92 -3.78 9.53
CA ALA A 28 -18.42 -3.12 10.73
C ALA A 28 -18.59 -1.63 10.42
N TYR A 29 -19.68 -1.03 10.89
CA TYR A 29 -19.98 0.40 10.65
C TYR A 29 -19.89 1.19 11.95
N ASN A 30 -19.61 2.49 11.86
CA ASN A 30 -19.71 3.45 12.96
C ASN A 30 -19.22 2.94 14.33
N ARG A 31 -20.12 2.67 15.29
CA ARG A 31 -19.76 2.24 16.65
C ARG A 31 -19.21 0.82 16.64
N SER A 32 -19.82 -0.06 15.85
CA SER A 32 -19.27 -1.41 15.61
C SER A 32 -17.85 -1.34 15.06
N ALA A 33 -17.57 -0.43 14.13
CA ALA A 33 -16.22 -0.22 13.58
C ALA A 33 -15.23 0.27 14.66
N PHE A 34 -15.67 1.21 15.50
CA PHE A 34 -14.87 1.72 16.62
C PHE A 34 -14.50 0.61 17.61
N HIS A 35 -15.49 -0.13 18.11
CA HIS A 35 -15.23 -1.22 19.06
C HIS A 35 -14.41 -2.33 18.42
N PHE A 36 -14.66 -2.65 17.14
CA PHE A 36 -13.87 -3.64 16.43
C PHE A 36 -12.39 -3.23 16.38
N SER A 37 -12.09 -1.97 16.03
CA SER A 37 -10.72 -1.47 15.95
C SER A 37 -9.97 -1.48 17.30
N ARG A 38 -10.69 -1.50 18.43
CA ARG A 38 -10.12 -1.57 19.78
C ARG A 38 -9.89 -3.01 20.26
N HIS A 39 -10.69 -3.95 19.77
CA HIS A 39 -10.70 -5.32 20.28
C HIS A 39 -10.09 -6.34 19.31
N PHE A 40 -9.95 -6.02 18.04
CA PHE A 40 -9.43 -6.93 17.02
C PHE A 40 -8.29 -6.29 16.23
N PHE A 41 -8.02 -6.77 15.02
CA PHE A 41 -6.94 -6.28 14.16
C PHE A 41 -7.14 -4.82 13.75
N GLU A 42 -6.01 -4.15 13.50
CA GLU A 42 -5.98 -2.84 12.88
C GLU A 42 -6.30 -2.97 11.38
N TYR A 43 -7.58 -2.87 11.04
CA TYR A 43 -8.02 -2.63 9.67
C TYR A 43 -8.18 -1.14 9.40
N GLU A 44 -7.97 -0.76 8.14
CA GLU A 44 -8.21 0.60 7.69
C GLU A 44 -9.68 0.98 7.87
N VAL A 45 -9.91 2.15 8.47
CA VAL A 45 -11.25 2.72 8.66
C VAL A 45 -11.48 3.73 7.56
N HIS A 46 -12.45 3.43 6.71
CA HIS A 46 -12.84 4.29 5.61
C HIS A 46 -13.94 5.25 6.05
N CYS A 47 -13.87 6.49 5.58
CA CYS A 47 -14.86 7.52 5.84
C CYS A 47 -15.63 7.79 4.54
N LYS A 48 -16.95 7.88 4.62
CA LYS A 48 -17.80 8.21 3.47
C LYS A 48 -19.00 9.05 3.88
N TYR A 49 -19.31 10.05 3.07
CA TYR A 49 -20.59 10.73 3.15
C TYR A 49 -21.66 10.00 2.35
N VAL A 50 -22.75 9.59 3.00
CA VAL A 50 -23.82 8.85 2.34
C VAL A 50 -25.01 9.78 2.11
N LYS A 51 -25.17 10.24 0.86
CA LYS A 51 -26.21 11.21 0.44
C LYS A 51 -27.63 10.79 0.88
N LYS A 52 -27.96 9.50 0.76
CA LYS A 52 -29.31 8.98 1.08
C LYS A 52 -29.73 9.21 2.53
N ILE A 53 -28.78 9.21 3.45
CA ILE A 53 -29.02 9.41 4.89
C ILE A 53 -28.51 10.78 5.38
N ASN A 54 -27.99 11.59 4.46
CA ASN A 54 -27.39 12.89 4.72
C ASN A 54 -26.44 12.90 5.94
N ALA A 55 -25.60 11.87 6.03
CA ALA A 55 -24.75 11.65 7.19
C ALA A 55 -23.42 11.02 6.82
N GLU A 56 -22.45 11.32 7.68
CA GLU A 56 -21.12 10.73 7.71
C GLU A 56 -21.15 9.32 8.30
N MET A 57 -20.60 8.38 7.54
CA MET A 57 -20.51 6.97 7.91
C MET A 57 -19.05 6.52 7.88
N LEU A 58 -18.61 5.90 8.97
CA LEU A 58 -17.35 5.15 8.99
C LEU A 58 -17.63 3.68 8.80
N TYR A 59 -16.74 3.00 8.12
CA TYR A 59 -16.77 1.55 8.06
C TYR A 59 -15.36 0.98 7.98
N LEU A 60 -15.21 -0.25 8.46
CA LEU A 60 -14.03 -1.07 8.20
C LEU A 60 -14.48 -2.40 7.62
N GLY A 61 -13.68 -2.95 6.74
CA GLY A 61 -13.99 -4.21 6.08
C GLY A 61 -12.84 -5.19 6.12
N PHE A 62 -13.18 -6.47 6.23
CA PHE A 62 -12.21 -7.57 6.16
C PHE A 62 -12.76 -8.75 5.35
N PRO A 63 -11.88 -9.59 4.77
CA PRO A 63 -12.31 -10.74 3.98
C PRO A 63 -13.10 -11.75 4.80
N ASN A 64 -14.11 -12.39 4.20
CA ASN A 64 -14.90 -13.44 4.88
C ASN A 64 -14.02 -14.61 5.39
N SER A 65 -12.89 -14.88 4.73
CA SER A 65 -11.92 -15.90 5.15
C SER A 65 -11.30 -15.61 6.52
N SER A 66 -11.33 -14.37 7.00
CA SER A 66 -10.79 -13.97 8.30
C SER A 66 -11.81 -14.15 9.45
N LEU A 67 -13.08 -14.44 9.15
CA LEU A 67 -14.13 -14.60 10.17
C LEU A 67 -13.83 -15.72 11.20
N PRO A 68 -13.32 -16.92 10.82
CA PRO A 68 -12.97 -17.95 11.80
C PRO A 68 -11.89 -17.51 12.79
N GLN A 69 -10.93 -16.71 12.34
CA GLN A 69 -9.87 -16.16 13.17
C GLN A 69 -10.44 -15.15 14.18
N ILE A 70 -11.34 -14.27 13.73
CA ILE A 70 -12.02 -13.29 14.60
C ILE A 70 -12.88 -14.00 15.65
N GLN A 71 -13.59 -15.07 15.28
CA GLN A 71 -14.36 -15.89 16.22
C GLN A 71 -13.44 -16.50 17.30
N THR A 72 -12.29 -17.05 16.89
CA THR A 72 -11.29 -17.58 17.82
C THR A 72 -10.78 -16.51 18.79
N MET A 73 -10.48 -15.31 18.29
CA MET A 73 -10.03 -14.19 19.12
C MET A 73 -11.11 -13.71 20.09
N ALA A 74 -12.37 -13.66 19.66
CA ALA A 74 -13.49 -13.30 20.52
C ALA A 74 -13.60 -14.30 21.68
N GLN A 75 -13.53 -15.60 21.39
CA GLN A 75 -13.55 -16.66 22.41
C GLN A 75 -12.38 -16.55 23.40
N GLN A 76 -11.16 -16.31 22.91
CA GLN A 76 -9.98 -16.10 23.77
C GLN A 76 -10.14 -14.90 24.70
N LYS A 77 -10.80 -13.84 24.23
CA LYS A 77 -11.11 -12.63 25.01
C LYS A 77 -12.39 -12.75 25.83
N LYS A 78 -12.99 -13.96 25.92
CA LYS A 78 -14.25 -14.24 26.63
C LYS A 78 -15.44 -13.39 26.15
N MET A 79 -15.43 -13.03 24.86
CA MET A 79 -16.53 -12.35 24.18
C MET A 79 -17.48 -13.37 23.56
N ASN A 80 -18.77 -13.03 23.49
CA ASN A 80 -19.77 -13.86 22.84
C ASN A 80 -19.80 -13.54 21.35
N PHE A 81 -19.66 -14.56 20.51
CA PHE A 81 -19.75 -14.43 19.06
C PHE A 81 -20.98 -15.20 18.57
N THR A 82 -22.00 -14.48 18.12
CA THR A 82 -23.30 -15.06 17.73
C THR A 82 -23.56 -14.81 16.25
N LYS A 83 -23.95 -15.87 15.54
CA LYS A 83 -24.46 -15.77 14.16
C LYS A 83 -25.96 -15.50 14.22
N VAL A 84 -26.38 -14.32 13.76
CA VAL A 84 -27.81 -13.95 13.69
C VAL A 84 -28.41 -14.51 12.41
N ASP A 85 -27.71 -14.34 11.28
CA ASP A 85 -28.06 -14.93 10.00
C ASP A 85 -26.78 -15.16 9.14
N ASP A 86 -26.92 -15.63 7.90
CA ASP A 86 -25.78 -15.90 7.00
C ASP A 86 -24.99 -14.64 6.59
N ASN A 87 -25.57 -13.46 6.80
CA ASN A 87 -25.03 -12.16 6.42
C ASN A 87 -24.79 -11.25 7.64
N HIS A 88 -25.03 -11.72 8.86
CA HIS A 88 -24.98 -10.92 10.07
C HIS A 88 -24.44 -11.72 11.27
N PHE A 89 -23.35 -11.21 11.84
CA PHE A 89 -22.79 -11.71 13.09
C PHE A 89 -22.72 -10.59 14.11
N VAL A 90 -22.86 -10.95 15.38
CA VAL A 90 -22.86 -10.02 16.51
C VAL A 90 -21.87 -10.49 17.55
N ILE A 91 -21.01 -9.57 17.98
CA ILE A 91 -20.05 -9.80 19.07
C ILE A 91 -20.47 -8.94 20.27
N THR A 92 -20.53 -9.53 21.45
CA THR A 92 -20.86 -8.85 22.72
C THR A 92 -19.93 -9.30 23.85
N GLY A 93 -20.03 -8.68 25.03
CA GLY A 93 -19.23 -9.06 26.20
C GLY A 93 -17.88 -8.35 26.29
N PHE A 94 -17.78 -7.13 25.76
CA PHE A 94 -16.58 -6.28 25.84
C PHE A 94 -16.87 -4.98 26.61
N LEU A 95 -15.80 -4.28 27.01
CA LEU A 95 -15.91 -3.01 27.72
C LEU A 95 -16.33 -1.89 26.75
N VAL A 96 -17.35 -1.14 27.12
CA VAL A 96 -17.83 0.02 26.35
C VAL A 96 -16.90 1.20 26.59
N TYR A 97 -16.34 1.75 25.51
CA TYR A 97 -15.56 2.98 25.53
C TYR A 97 -16.42 4.17 25.13
N SER A 98 -16.30 5.30 25.85
CA SER A 98 -17.03 6.54 25.60
C SER A 98 -16.47 7.40 24.46
N ASP A 99 -15.29 7.06 23.94
CA ASP A 99 -14.48 7.99 23.14
C ASP A 99 -14.83 7.94 21.63
N TYR A 100 -15.99 7.38 21.29
CA TYR A 100 -16.44 7.21 19.92
C TYR A 100 -16.51 8.55 19.16
N ASP A 101 -17.05 9.60 19.77
CA ASP A 101 -17.24 10.90 19.10
C ASP A 101 -15.91 11.64 18.88
N LEU A 102 -14.93 11.45 19.77
CA LEU A 102 -13.57 11.93 19.57
C LEU A 102 -12.92 11.18 18.41
N TRP A 103 -12.97 9.84 18.44
CA TRP A 103 -12.40 8.99 17.41
C TRP A 103 -13.00 9.25 16.02
N LYS A 104 -14.33 9.42 15.94
CA LYS A 104 -15.03 9.77 14.70
C LYS A 104 -14.51 11.08 14.12
N ARG A 105 -14.41 12.14 14.94
CA ARG A 105 -13.90 13.45 14.49
C ARG A 105 -12.46 13.36 14.00
N GLU A 106 -11.59 12.63 14.71
CA GLU A 106 -10.20 12.45 14.30
C GLU A 106 -10.07 11.75 12.94
N LYS A 107 -10.84 10.66 12.73
CA LYS A 107 -10.82 9.93 11.46
C LYS A 107 -11.33 10.79 10.30
N PHE A 108 -12.37 11.59 10.51
CA PHE A 108 -12.88 12.51 9.49
C PHE A 108 -11.93 13.68 9.22
N LYS A 109 -11.31 14.26 10.24
CA LYS A 109 -10.29 15.31 10.07
C LYS A 109 -9.11 14.80 9.26
N ALA A 110 -8.60 13.62 9.60
CA ALA A 110 -7.51 12.99 8.86
C ALA A 110 -7.91 12.66 7.40
N HIS A 111 -9.17 12.28 7.16
CA HIS A 111 -9.68 12.07 5.80
C HIS A 111 -9.80 13.38 5.02
N ALA A 112 -10.32 14.45 5.63
CA ALA A 112 -10.46 15.76 5.01
C ALA A 112 -9.10 16.38 4.67
N GLU A 113 -8.11 16.24 5.55
CA GLU A 113 -6.73 16.69 5.31
C GLU A 113 -6.07 15.89 4.17
N LYS A 114 -6.30 14.58 4.09
CA LYS A 114 -5.84 13.77 2.95
C LYS A 114 -6.47 14.22 1.62
N SER A 115 -7.77 14.50 1.62
CA SER A 115 -8.46 14.98 0.40
C SER A 115 -8.07 16.41 0.02
N ALA A 116 -7.78 17.30 0.98
CA ALA A 116 -7.39 18.68 0.70
C ALA A 116 -5.98 18.80 0.09
N VAL A 117 -5.06 17.90 0.45
CA VAL A 117 -3.69 17.87 -0.08
C VAL A 117 -3.64 17.35 -1.53
N GLU A 118 -4.65 16.59 -1.98
CA GLU A 118 -4.75 16.13 -3.37
C GLU A 118 -5.28 17.22 -4.33
N ASP A 119 -6.03 18.21 -3.84
CA ASP A 119 -6.65 19.28 -4.64
C ASP A 119 -5.86 20.60 -4.67
N SER A 120 -4.72 20.71 -3.98
CA SER A 120 -3.95 21.95 -3.90
C SER A 120 -2.48 21.77 -4.29
N VAL A 121 -2.21 21.86 -5.60
CA VAL A 121 -0.87 22.15 -6.14
C VAL A 121 -0.80 23.62 -6.56
N PRO A 122 0.06 24.41 -5.91
CA PRO A 122 0.85 25.40 -6.64
C PRO A 122 2.36 25.28 -6.36
N SER A 123 3.11 25.71 -7.38
CA SER A 123 4.57 25.69 -7.54
C SER A 123 5.33 26.81 -6.79
N GLU A 124 6.55 26.44 -6.36
CA GLU A 124 7.81 27.22 -6.23
C GLU A 124 8.17 28.15 -5.02
N GLN A 125 9.38 27.85 -4.48
CA GLN A 125 10.52 28.70 -4.06
C GLN A 125 10.71 29.33 -2.64
N LYS A 126 11.86 28.95 -2.02
CA LYS A 126 12.89 29.66 -1.19
C LYS A 126 12.44 30.42 0.10
N ASN A 127 13.17 30.46 1.24
CA ASN A 127 14.63 30.59 1.48
C ASN A 127 15.00 30.41 2.99
N SER A 128 16.29 30.12 3.27
CA SER A 128 17.20 30.46 4.43
C SER A 128 16.64 30.72 5.85
N GLY A 129 17.22 30.32 6.99
CA GLY A 129 18.56 29.84 7.36
C GLY A 129 18.93 30.42 8.75
N LEU A 130 19.59 29.64 9.63
CA LEU A 130 20.56 30.03 10.69
C LEU A 130 20.82 28.87 11.68
N GLU A 131 22.06 28.37 11.70
CA GLU A 131 22.67 27.52 12.75
C GLU A 131 23.21 28.36 13.92
N PRO A 132 23.47 27.77 15.11
CA PRO A 132 24.88 27.47 15.52
C PRO A 132 24.99 26.20 16.44
N PRO A 133 26.15 25.88 17.06
CA PRO A 133 27.23 25.03 16.53
C PRO A 133 27.48 23.70 17.29
N ALA A 134 27.97 22.72 16.52
CA ALA A 134 28.90 21.60 16.79
C ALA A 134 28.97 20.86 18.14
N LEU A 135 28.75 19.53 18.08
CA LEU A 135 29.58 18.49 18.74
C LEU A 135 29.74 17.29 17.79
N PRO A 136 30.87 16.56 17.82
CA PRO A 136 31.26 15.62 16.76
C PRO A 136 30.67 14.24 17.02
N ASN A 137 29.92 13.68 16.06
CA ASN A 137 29.79 12.23 15.93
C ASN A 137 29.18 11.83 14.58
N GLN A 138 29.93 10.99 13.87
CA GLN A 138 29.52 10.03 12.83
C GLN A 138 28.55 10.53 11.74
N LYS A 139 29.08 10.73 10.53
CA LYS A 139 28.31 10.96 9.29
C LYS A 139 27.25 9.85 9.10
N PRO A 140 25.94 10.16 9.10
CA PRO A 140 24.97 9.36 8.39
C PRO A 140 24.96 9.88 6.95
N SER A 141 25.70 9.21 6.08
CA SER A 141 25.62 9.45 4.64
C SER A 141 24.22 9.07 4.14
N HIS A 142 23.57 10.02 3.46
CA HIS A 142 22.32 9.91 2.71
C HIS A 142 21.02 9.88 3.52
N SER A 143 20.58 11.04 4.02
CA SER A 143 19.16 11.26 4.32
C SER A 143 18.37 11.12 3.02
N CYS A 144 17.58 10.05 2.92
CA CYS A 144 16.75 9.84 1.75
C CYS A 144 15.47 10.68 1.85
N ASP A 145 15.38 11.75 1.04
CA ASP A 145 14.21 12.64 0.94
C ASP A 145 13.00 11.98 0.24
N ILE A 146 12.59 10.77 0.64
CA ILE A 146 11.34 10.17 0.17
C ILE A 146 10.25 10.47 1.18
N LYS A 147 9.18 11.12 0.72
CA LYS A 147 8.04 11.43 1.59
C LYS A 147 7.35 10.12 2.03
N PRO A 148 6.89 9.98 3.28
CA PRO A 148 6.22 8.77 3.76
C PRO A 148 5.03 8.34 2.87
N ALA A 149 4.27 9.30 2.34
CA ALA A 149 3.16 9.03 1.41
C ALA A 149 3.63 8.39 0.09
N GLN A 150 4.79 8.81 -0.43
CA GLN A 150 5.39 8.20 -1.62
C GLN A 150 5.86 6.78 -1.34
N MET A 151 6.44 6.54 -0.16
CA MET A 151 6.84 5.20 0.27
C MET A 151 5.62 4.26 0.38
N MET A 152 4.53 4.73 1.00
CA MET A 152 3.30 3.96 1.13
C MET A 152 2.69 3.60 -0.24
N PHE A 153 2.62 4.57 -1.15
CA PHE A 153 2.13 4.33 -2.50
C PHE A 153 3.02 3.35 -3.27
N ALA A 154 4.35 3.54 -3.21
CA ALA A 154 5.32 2.66 -3.85
C ALA A 154 5.22 1.22 -3.33
N THR A 155 5.11 1.05 -2.00
CA THR A 155 4.98 -0.26 -1.34
C THR A 155 3.69 -0.96 -1.76
N LYS A 156 2.56 -0.25 -1.78
CA LYS A 156 1.27 -0.80 -2.21
C LYS A 156 1.29 -1.25 -3.67
N GLU A 157 1.77 -0.39 -4.58
CA GLU A 157 1.88 -0.73 -5.99
C GLU A 157 2.83 -1.92 -6.22
N PHE A 158 3.95 -1.95 -5.50
CA PHE A 158 4.92 -3.03 -5.61
C PHE A 158 4.41 -4.34 -4.99
N TYR A 159 3.57 -4.29 -3.96
CA TYR A 159 2.89 -5.47 -3.40
C TYR A 159 1.97 -6.13 -4.43
N GLU A 160 1.13 -5.35 -5.12
CA GLU A 160 0.26 -5.88 -6.17
C GLU A 160 1.05 -6.47 -7.33
N CYS A 161 2.16 -5.82 -7.72
CA CYS A 161 3.09 -6.34 -8.71
C CYS A 161 3.72 -7.68 -8.26
N THR A 162 4.20 -7.75 -7.03
CA THR A 162 4.79 -8.97 -6.42
C THR A 162 3.78 -10.10 -6.39
N ARG A 163 2.56 -9.83 -5.91
CA ARG A 163 1.46 -10.81 -5.87
C ARG A 163 1.14 -11.33 -7.26
N TYR A 164 1.11 -10.46 -8.27
CA TYR A 164 0.90 -10.85 -9.66
C TYR A 164 1.99 -11.80 -10.18
N ILE A 165 3.27 -11.44 -9.99
CA ILE A 165 4.42 -12.27 -10.39
C ILE A 165 4.36 -13.63 -9.69
N VAL A 166 4.18 -13.64 -8.36
CA VAL A 166 4.12 -14.87 -7.57
C VAL A 166 2.94 -15.77 -7.98
N GLY A 167 1.78 -15.19 -8.33
CA GLY A 167 0.65 -15.96 -8.85
C GLY A 167 0.95 -16.64 -10.20
N ARG A 168 1.59 -15.90 -11.12
CA ARG A 168 1.89 -16.38 -12.48
C ARG A 168 3.06 -17.35 -12.58
N THR A 169 3.99 -17.29 -11.62
CA THR A 169 5.13 -18.23 -11.60
C THR A 169 4.75 -19.72 -11.50
N SER A 170 3.51 -20.03 -11.10
CA SER A 170 2.99 -21.40 -11.11
C SER A 170 2.77 -21.96 -12.53
N GLU A 171 2.52 -21.08 -13.51
CA GLU A 171 2.26 -21.39 -14.92
C GLU A 171 3.56 -21.64 -15.71
N ILE A 172 4.71 -21.23 -15.16
CA ILE A 172 6.02 -21.36 -15.79
C ILE A 172 6.47 -22.83 -15.80
N SER A 173 7.15 -23.21 -16.89
CA SER A 173 7.67 -24.56 -17.10
C SER A 173 8.50 -25.06 -15.90
N ARG A 174 8.38 -26.37 -15.62
CA ARG A 174 9.03 -27.00 -14.45
C ARG A 174 10.56 -26.89 -14.48
N SER A 175 11.17 -26.88 -15.67
CA SER A 175 12.63 -26.79 -15.84
C SER A 175 13.20 -25.44 -15.40
N LEU A 176 12.43 -24.35 -15.51
CA LEU A 176 12.86 -23.00 -15.12
C LEU A 176 12.41 -22.62 -13.69
N ARG A 177 11.59 -23.48 -13.08
CA ARG A 177 10.96 -23.23 -11.79
C ARG A 177 11.94 -23.14 -10.63
N VAL A 178 12.99 -23.97 -10.65
CA VAL A 178 13.92 -24.10 -9.53
C VAL A 178 14.99 -22.99 -9.53
N SER A 179 15.33 -22.42 -10.70
CA SER A 179 16.41 -21.42 -10.78
C SER A 179 15.89 -20.01 -11.01
N ILE A 180 15.20 -19.77 -12.13
CA ILE A 180 14.83 -18.42 -12.56
C ILE A 180 13.62 -17.91 -11.78
N VAL A 181 12.63 -18.77 -11.58
CA VAL A 181 11.39 -18.43 -10.85
C VAL A 181 11.66 -18.14 -9.38
N GLU A 182 12.49 -18.95 -8.72
CA GLU A 182 12.88 -18.67 -7.33
C GLU A 182 13.65 -17.35 -7.23
N ARG A 183 14.59 -17.10 -8.15
CA ARG A 183 15.35 -15.83 -8.17
C ARG A 183 14.48 -14.59 -8.33
N ILE A 184 13.46 -14.61 -9.21
CA ILE A 184 12.56 -13.45 -9.35
C ILE A 184 11.63 -13.32 -8.15
N ARG A 185 11.14 -14.43 -7.58
CA ARG A 185 10.31 -14.40 -6.37
C ARG A 185 11.06 -13.80 -5.20
N ASN A 186 12.28 -14.26 -4.95
CA ASN A 186 13.12 -13.76 -3.86
C ASN A 186 13.45 -12.28 -4.09
N ALA A 187 13.86 -11.88 -5.30
CA ALA A 187 14.12 -10.47 -5.60
C ALA A 187 12.89 -9.57 -5.37
N CYS A 188 11.68 -10.04 -5.72
CA CYS A 188 10.45 -9.31 -5.44
C CYS A 188 10.15 -9.25 -3.94
N LEU A 189 10.29 -10.36 -3.22
CA LEU A 189 10.03 -10.40 -1.78
C LEU A 189 11.03 -9.56 -0.98
N ASP A 190 12.31 -9.62 -1.34
CA ASP A 190 13.38 -8.84 -0.70
C ASP A 190 13.15 -7.33 -0.90
N LEU A 191 12.80 -6.91 -2.12
CA LEU A 191 12.48 -5.51 -2.40
C LEU A 191 11.20 -5.08 -1.68
N TYR A 192 10.16 -5.92 -1.67
CA TYR A 192 8.92 -5.61 -0.95
C TYR A 192 9.17 -5.47 0.55
N HIS A 193 9.92 -6.39 1.15
CA HIS A 193 10.26 -6.36 2.56
C HIS A 193 11.06 -5.10 2.93
N HIS A 194 12.05 -4.73 2.12
CA HIS A 194 12.80 -3.49 2.29
C HIS A 194 11.90 -2.26 2.26
N LEU A 195 10.99 -2.17 1.28
CA LEU A 195 10.04 -1.06 1.18
C LEU A 195 9.09 -0.99 2.38
N ASP A 196 8.62 -2.15 2.86
CA ASP A 196 7.73 -2.24 4.01
C ASP A 196 8.43 -1.82 5.32
N LEU A 197 9.68 -2.25 5.53
CA LEU A 197 10.49 -1.81 6.68
C LEU A 197 10.75 -0.30 6.64
N CYS A 198 11.04 0.25 5.46
CA CYS A 198 11.20 1.68 5.26
C CYS A 198 9.88 2.44 5.52
N GLN A 199 8.74 1.89 5.10
CA GLN A 199 7.43 2.49 5.34
C GLN A 199 7.12 2.62 6.83
N HIS A 200 7.49 1.62 7.62
CA HIS A 200 7.27 1.61 9.08
C HIS A 200 8.37 2.36 9.86
N GLY A 201 9.36 2.93 9.17
CA GLY A 201 10.47 3.64 9.80
C GLY A 201 11.42 2.75 10.59
N LEU A 202 11.43 1.44 10.31
CA LEU A 202 12.30 0.46 10.94
C LEU A 202 13.70 0.44 10.30
N GLU A 203 13.77 0.75 9.00
CA GLU A 203 15.03 0.83 8.25
C GLU A 203 15.10 2.11 7.40
N THR A 204 16.32 2.53 7.08
CA THR A 204 16.55 3.64 6.16
C THR A 204 16.45 3.17 4.71
N PHE A 205 15.88 4.01 3.85
CA PHE A 205 15.73 3.65 2.44
C PHE A 205 17.08 3.59 1.71
N ASP A 206 17.55 2.37 1.45
CA ASP A 206 18.68 2.11 0.58
C ASP A 206 18.29 2.19 -0.91
N LYS A 207 18.72 3.28 -1.56
CA LYS A 207 18.53 3.53 -2.99
C LYS A 207 19.27 2.53 -3.87
N GLU A 208 20.49 2.15 -3.49
CA GLU A 208 21.35 1.31 -4.32
C GLU A 208 20.88 -0.15 -4.26
N PHE A 209 20.49 -0.64 -3.09
CA PHE A 209 19.80 -1.91 -2.94
C PHE A 209 18.54 -1.96 -3.81
N SER A 210 17.69 -0.93 -3.70
CA SER A 210 16.44 -0.88 -4.47
C SER A 210 16.69 -0.90 -5.97
N LYS A 211 17.64 -0.10 -6.48
CA LYS A 211 18.04 -0.10 -7.90
C LYS A 211 18.51 -1.48 -8.35
N LYS A 212 19.37 -2.13 -7.57
CA LYS A 212 19.89 -3.46 -7.88
C LYS A 212 18.76 -4.48 -8.01
N GLN A 213 17.81 -4.48 -7.06
CA GLN A 213 16.65 -5.37 -7.11
C GLN A 213 15.78 -5.10 -8.34
N PHE A 214 15.52 -3.83 -8.66
CA PHE A 214 14.76 -3.48 -9.86
C PHE A 214 15.43 -3.95 -11.16
N ILE A 215 16.75 -3.80 -11.29
CA ILE A 215 17.50 -4.28 -12.45
C ILE A 215 17.38 -5.80 -12.54
N GLN A 216 17.62 -6.50 -11.44
CA GLN A 216 17.53 -7.96 -11.37
C GLN A 216 16.13 -8.47 -11.77
N ILE A 217 15.07 -7.86 -11.24
CA ILE A 217 13.69 -8.21 -11.59
C ILE A 217 13.43 -7.97 -13.10
N SER A 218 13.84 -6.81 -13.63
CA SER A 218 13.65 -6.48 -15.04
C SER A 218 14.40 -7.42 -15.98
N GLU A 219 15.64 -7.78 -15.67
CA GLU A 219 16.45 -8.73 -16.44
C GLU A 219 15.81 -10.12 -16.47
N ILE A 220 15.37 -10.62 -15.31
CA ILE A 220 14.72 -11.93 -15.23
C ILE A 220 13.39 -11.94 -15.99
N LEU A 221 12.58 -10.88 -15.86
CA LEU A 221 11.33 -10.76 -16.62
C LEU A 221 11.57 -10.73 -18.13
N ARG A 222 12.63 -10.04 -18.57
CA ARG A 222 13.02 -10.02 -19.98
C ARG A 222 13.40 -11.41 -20.47
N LEU A 223 14.21 -12.13 -19.70
CA LEU A 223 14.57 -13.51 -20.00
C LEU A 223 13.35 -14.43 -20.07
N LEU A 224 12.42 -14.31 -19.12
CA LEU A 224 11.17 -15.09 -19.13
C LEU A 224 10.30 -14.79 -20.37
N MET A 225 10.27 -13.54 -20.82
CA MET A 225 9.57 -13.14 -22.04
C MET A 225 10.25 -13.71 -23.29
N ASP A 226 11.59 -13.62 -23.39
CA ASP A 226 12.35 -14.16 -24.51
C ASP A 226 12.24 -15.69 -24.60
N LEU A 227 12.14 -16.37 -23.44
CA LEU A 227 11.85 -17.82 -23.33
C LEU A 227 10.36 -18.16 -23.51
N LYS A 228 9.52 -17.20 -23.88
CA LYS A 228 8.06 -17.34 -24.08
C LYS A 228 7.32 -17.95 -22.88
N GLN A 229 7.84 -17.74 -21.66
CA GLN A 229 7.21 -18.19 -20.42
C GLN A 229 6.16 -17.20 -19.92
N ILE A 230 6.25 -15.94 -20.34
CA ILE A 230 5.24 -14.92 -20.11
C ILE A 230 4.85 -14.29 -21.46
N SER A 231 3.59 -13.91 -21.56
CA SER A 231 3.04 -13.17 -22.70
C SER A 231 3.58 -11.73 -22.75
N LYS A 232 3.45 -11.09 -23.91
CA LYS A 232 3.84 -9.68 -24.07
C LYS A 232 2.98 -8.78 -23.18
N GLU A 233 1.68 -9.05 -23.08
CA GLU A 233 0.76 -8.28 -22.23
C GLU A 233 1.17 -8.36 -20.75
N GLN A 234 1.54 -9.55 -20.28
CA GLN A 234 2.07 -9.74 -18.92
C GLN A 234 3.37 -8.95 -18.71
N TRP A 235 4.29 -9.01 -19.66
CA TRP A 235 5.55 -8.27 -19.58
C TRP A 235 5.34 -6.75 -19.54
N PHE A 236 4.47 -6.22 -20.40
CA PHE A 236 4.13 -4.79 -20.42
C PHE A 236 3.48 -4.35 -19.11
N TYR A 237 2.50 -5.10 -18.61
CA TYR A 237 1.84 -4.81 -17.35
C TYR A 237 2.84 -4.74 -16.19
N ILE A 238 3.71 -5.74 -16.06
CA ILE A 238 4.69 -5.76 -14.97
C ILE A 238 5.71 -4.61 -15.13
N SER A 239 6.17 -4.37 -16.36
CA SER A 239 7.16 -3.31 -16.64
C SER A 239 6.61 -1.91 -16.32
N ASP A 240 5.34 -1.65 -16.66
CA ASP A 240 4.67 -0.39 -16.35
C ASP A 240 4.52 -0.18 -14.84
N LYS A 241 4.15 -1.23 -14.10
CA LYS A 241 4.11 -1.21 -12.63
C LYS A 241 5.48 -0.95 -12.02
N LEU A 242 6.53 -1.64 -12.47
CA LEU A 242 7.90 -1.40 -12.01
C LEU A 242 8.36 0.03 -12.31
N LEU A 243 8.01 0.58 -13.48
CA LEU A 243 8.35 1.95 -13.84
C LEU A 243 7.64 2.97 -12.95
N THR A 244 6.37 2.73 -12.64
CA THR A 244 5.58 3.55 -11.72
C THR A 244 6.23 3.60 -10.33
N VAL A 245 6.60 2.44 -9.78
CA VAL A 245 7.29 2.38 -8.48
C VAL A 245 8.65 3.07 -8.53
N LYS A 246 9.46 2.85 -9.58
CA LYS A 246 10.75 3.56 -9.77
C LYS A 246 10.60 5.08 -9.80
N LYS A 247 9.59 5.60 -10.50
CA LYS A 247 9.29 7.03 -10.58
C LYS A 247 8.89 7.58 -9.20
N THR A 248 8.01 6.89 -8.50
CA THR A 248 7.57 7.28 -7.14
C THR A 248 8.73 7.36 -6.16
N LEU A 249 9.65 6.38 -6.22
CA LEU A 249 10.84 6.33 -5.36
C LEU A 249 11.99 7.23 -5.84
N ARG A 250 11.81 7.98 -6.94
CA ARG A 250 12.84 8.83 -7.56
C ARG A 250 14.15 8.08 -7.82
N LEU A 251 14.04 6.83 -8.25
CA LEU A 251 15.17 5.95 -8.56
C LEU A 251 15.70 6.14 -9.98
N GLN A 252 15.09 7.03 -10.76
CA GLN A 252 15.67 7.45 -12.03
C GLN A 252 16.99 8.12 -11.73
N SER A 253 18.09 7.51 -12.19
CA SER A 253 19.36 8.20 -12.33
C SER A 253 19.03 9.53 -12.99
N GLY A 254 19.42 10.65 -12.37
CA GLY A 254 19.57 11.85 -13.17
C GLY A 254 20.54 11.44 -14.27
N ASP A 255 20.04 11.28 -15.50
CA ASP A 255 20.90 11.41 -16.66
C ASP A 255 21.57 12.76 -16.44
N SER A 256 22.85 12.71 -16.07
CA SER A 256 23.72 13.86 -16.17
C SER A 256 23.47 14.39 -17.56
N ARG A 257 22.80 15.55 -17.63
CA ARG A 257 22.85 16.41 -18.79
C ARG A 257 24.34 16.60 -19.03
N VAL A 258 24.88 15.85 -19.98
CA VAL A 258 26.12 16.20 -20.66
C VAL A 258 25.81 17.54 -21.32
N ALA A 259 26.13 18.60 -20.60
CA ALA A 259 26.24 19.92 -21.16
C ALA A 259 27.39 19.88 -22.16
N GLY A 260 27.14 20.29 -23.40
CA GLY A 260 28.20 20.56 -24.36
C GLY A 260 27.90 20.05 -25.75
N ASP A 261 26.93 20.68 -26.41
CA ASP A 261 27.08 20.98 -27.84
C ASP A 261 28.44 21.66 -28.05
N ALA A 262 29.31 21.03 -28.83
CA ALA A 262 30.26 21.72 -29.68
C ALA A 262 30.16 21.07 -31.05
N ALA A 263 29.46 21.76 -31.94
CA ALA A 263 29.42 21.47 -33.35
C ALA A 263 30.83 21.45 -33.94
N GLN A 264 31.17 20.42 -34.70
CA GLN A 264 32.02 20.56 -35.87
C GLN A 264 31.71 19.47 -36.90
N GLU A 265 30.89 19.89 -37.86
CA GLU A 265 31.03 19.68 -39.31
C GLU A 265 31.52 18.34 -39.85
N SER A 266 30.60 17.66 -40.56
CA SER A 266 30.73 17.31 -41.98
C SER A 266 32.03 16.61 -42.44
N SER A 267 31.94 15.30 -42.68
CA SER A 267 32.07 14.75 -44.06
C SER A 267 31.71 13.26 -44.13
N SER A 268 30.68 12.96 -44.92
CA SER A 268 30.54 11.71 -45.71
C SER A 268 31.21 11.94 -47.08
N PRO A 269 31.36 10.95 -47.99
CA PRO A 269 31.03 9.51 -47.93
C PRO A 269 32.18 8.60 -48.44
N LEU A 270 32.05 7.28 -48.28
CA LEU A 270 32.63 6.33 -49.25
C LEU A 270 31.68 5.14 -49.41
N ALA A 271 31.15 5.03 -50.62
CA ALA A 271 30.36 3.92 -51.14
C ALA A 271 31.25 2.69 -51.42
N PRO A 272 30.67 1.48 -51.55
CA PRO A 272 31.42 0.26 -51.76
C PRO A 272 31.82 0.08 -53.23
N GLY A 273 33.03 -0.44 -53.44
CA GLY A 273 33.46 -1.09 -54.68
C GLY A 273 33.63 -2.58 -54.44
#